data_AF-A0A922EV80-F1
#
_entry.id   AF-A0A922EV80-F1
#
_cell.length_a   1.000
_cell.length_b   1.000
_cell.length_c   1.000
_cell.angle_alpha   90.00
_cell.angle_beta   90.00
_cell.angle_gamma   90.00
#
_symmetry.space_group_name_H-M   'P 1'
#
loop_
_entity.id
_entity.type
_entity.pdbx_description
1 polymer ?
#
loop_
_entity_poly.entity_id
_entity_poly.type
_entity_poly.pdbx_seq_one_letter_code
_entity_poly.pdbx_strand_id
1 'polypeptide(L)'
;MCGKYSIEAVDKMLQDINDTNLPFGGKVIVFGRDFRQVLPVIQKSTKEQQIDASLARSHLWSSLTKIKLIENLRSRLDPDFCRYLIEVGNGNEPITVKDMIKIPTEMLIQYNNDADSLNCLLEAIFEDISNYSNNLIEMTNQAILTPKNHSVDEINAIIIEKFPGDMVRYYSFDETIDTSEQGVIEDFLNTLTPSGLPPHELLLKKNCPIMLLRNINHSEGLCNGTRLICCNFNRNVIDAKISVGHHKGKRVFIPRIPFLPDINENNGFPFKRTQFSIKLSFAMTINKSQGQTLNSVGIYLPEPVFSHGQLYVALSRAKTANSIKILIRPTTIDNYEKNCTKNIVYKD
;
A
#
# COMPACT_ATOMS: atom_id res chain seq x y z
N MET A 1 -11.93 4.24 -0.22
CA MET A 1 -11.13 4.66 -1.39
C MET A 1 -11.97 5.33 -2.48
N CYS A 2 -13.15 4.81 -2.87
CA CYS A 2 -14.00 5.51 -3.84
C CYS A 2 -14.52 6.85 -3.28
N GLY A 3 -14.37 7.93 -4.06
CA GLY A 3 -14.87 9.26 -3.71
C GLY A 3 -16.33 9.45 -4.08
N LYS A 4 -17.01 10.42 -3.46
CA LYS A 4 -18.45 10.66 -3.67
C LYS A 4 -18.79 10.90 -5.14
N TYR A 5 -17.97 11.65 -5.86
CA TYR A 5 -18.25 12.03 -7.25
C TYR A 5 -18.36 10.82 -8.17
N SER A 6 -17.53 9.79 -7.96
CA SER A 6 -17.62 8.54 -8.73
C SER A 6 -18.91 7.78 -8.41
N ILE A 7 -19.35 7.79 -7.16
CA ILE A 7 -20.59 7.13 -6.73
C ILE A 7 -21.82 7.87 -7.28
N GLU A 8 -21.82 9.20 -7.20
CA GLU A 8 -22.87 10.07 -7.75
C GLU A 8 -22.94 9.99 -9.28
N ALA A 9 -21.81 9.82 -9.96
CA ALA A 9 -21.78 9.58 -11.39
C ALA A 9 -22.43 8.23 -11.77
N VAL A 10 -22.17 7.17 -10.99
CA VAL A 10 -22.82 5.86 -11.19
C VAL A 10 -24.32 5.93 -10.92
N ASP A 11 -24.73 6.67 -9.89
CA ASP A 11 -26.15 6.92 -9.59
C ASP A 11 -26.88 7.55 -10.80
N LYS A 12 -26.35 8.66 -11.32
CA LYS A 12 -26.88 9.35 -12.51
C LYS A 12 -26.88 8.46 -13.75
N MET A 13 -25.77 7.77 -14.01
CA MET A 13 -25.66 6.85 -15.15
C MET A 13 -26.75 5.76 -15.10
N LEU A 14 -27.03 5.21 -13.92
CA LEU A 14 -28.07 4.19 -13.77
C LEU A 14 -29.48 4.78 -13.86
N GLN A 15 -29.70 6.00 -13.37
CA GLN A 15 -30.96 6.73 -13.58
C GLN A 15 -31.24 6.91 -15.07
N ASP A 16 -30.24 7.39 -15.82
CA ASP A 16 -30.33 7.59 -17.27
C ASP A 16 -30.61 6.28 -18.02
N ILE A 17 -29.87 5.21 -17.72
CA ILE A 17 -30.02 3.89 -18.39
C ILE A 17 -31.40 3.28 -18.13
N ASN A 18 -31.97 3.47 -16.95
CA ASN A 18 -33.24 2.87 -16.57
C ASN A 18 -34.44 3.82 -16.74
N ASP A 19 -34.23 5.01 -17.30
CA ASP A 19 -35.24 6.06 -17.49
C ASP A 19 -36.07 6.31 -16.21
N THR A 20 -35.38 6.53 -15.09
CA THR A 20 -36.01 6.71 -13.79
C THR A 20 -35.20 7.63 -12.89
N ASN A 21 -35.88 8.41 -12.05
CA ASN A 21 -35.24 9.26 -11.04
C ASN A 21 -35.01 8.54 -9.70
N LEU A 22 -35.24 7.22 -9.65
CA LEU A 22 -34.95 6.44 -8.44
C LEU A 22 -33.43 6.35 -8.23
N PRO A 23 -32.96 6.42 -6.97
CA PRO A 23 -31.55 6.19 -6.66
C PRO A 23 -31.01 4.92 -7.33
N PHE A 24 -29.87 5.06 -7.99
CA PHE A 24 -29.16 4.05 -8.78
C PHE A 24 -30.05 3.36 -9.82
N GLY A 25 -30.96 4.09 -10.45
CA GLY A 25 -31.85 3.53 -11.48
C GLY A 25 -32.78 2.44 -10.93
N GLY A 26 -33.13 2.51 -9.65
CA GLY A 26 -33.94 1.49 -8.96
C GLY A 26 -33.19 0.18 -8.66
N LYS A 27 -31.87 0.12 -8.84
CA LYS A 27 -31.07 -1.06 -8.50
C LYS A 27 -30.77 -1.12 -7.00
N VAL A 28 -30.67 -2.34 -6.48
CA VAL A 28 -30.20 -2.57 -5.12
C VAL A 28 -28.68 -2.44 -5.08
N ILE A 29 -28.18 -1.44 -4.34
CA ILE A 29 -26.75 -1.20 -4.17
C ILE A 29 -26.35 -1.45 -2.73
N VAL A 30 -25.27 -2.20 -2.53
CA VAL A 30 -24.69 -2.49 -1.21
C VAL A 30 -23.28 -1.88 -1.14
N PHE A 31 -23.09 -0.95 -0.21
CA PHE A 31 -21.78 -0.38 0.09
C PHE A 31 -21.15 -1.06 1.31
N GLY A 32 -19.93 -1.56 1.15
CA GLY A 32 -19.10 -2.04 2.25
C GLY A 32 -17.96 -1.06 2.52
N ARG A 33 -17.96 -0.41 3.68
CA ARG A 33 -16.88 0.52 4.06
C ARG A 33 -16.65 0.55 5.57
N ASP A 34 -15.39 0.73 5.94
CA ASP A 34 -14.95 1.09 7.28
C ASP A 34 -14.43 2.54 7.23
N PHE A 35 -15.12 3.44 7.92
CA PHE A 35 -14.80 4.87 7.91
C PHE A 35 -13.59 5.24 8.77
N ARG A 36 -13.06 4.29 9.56
CA ARG A 36 -11.78 4.46 10.28
C ARG A 36 -10.56 4.27 9.38
N GLN A 37 -10.76 3.74 8.17
CA GLN A 37 -9.70 3.52 7.19
C GLN A 37 -9.47 4.79 6.35
N VAL A 38 -8.38 4.78 5.58
CA VAL A 38 -7.97 5.93 4.76
C VAL A 38 -9.09 6.47 3.84
N LEU A 39 -9.17 7.80 3.79
CA LEU A 39 -10.08 8.54 2.91
C LEU A 39 -9.65 8.43 1.43
N PRO A 40 -10.53 8.81 0.48
CA PRO A 40 -10.13 8.97 -0.93
C PRO A 40 -8.91 9.89 -1.04
N VAL A 41 -7.91 9.46 -1.79
CA VAL A 41 -6.68 10.24 -1.99
C VAL A 41 -6.96 11.32 -3.04
N ILE A 42 -6.82 12.58 -2.65
CA ILE A 42 -6.88 13.74 -3.55
C ILE A 42 -5.54 14.45 -3.46
N GLN A 43 -4.88 14.65 -4.61
CA GLN A 43 -3.58 15.32 -4.63
C GLN A 43 -3.75 16.80 -4.25
N LYS A 44 -2.82 17.30 -3.42
CA LYS A 44 -2.78 18.71 -2.99
C LYS A 44 -4.07 19.20 -2.32
N SER A 45 -4.86 18.30 -1.75
CA SER A 45 -6.11 18.64 -1.07
C SER A 45 -5.89 19.08 0.37
N THR A 46 -6.71 20.00 0.85
CA THR A 46 -6.85 20.26 2.29
C THR A 46 -7.58 19.12 2.99
N LYS A 47 -7.55 19.13 4.34
CA LYS A 47 -8.32 18.19 5.17
C LYS A 47 -9.81 18.24 4.83
N GLU A 48 -10.36 19.44 4.69
CA GLU A 48 -11.77 19.70 4.40
C GLU A 48 -12.15 19.09 3.04
N GLN A 49 -11.32 19.29 2.02
CA GLN A 49 -11.54 18.72 0.69
C GLN A 49 -11.52 17.18 0.70
N GLN A 50 -10.66 16.55 1.51
CA GLN A 50 -10.65 15.08 1.65
C GLN A 50 -11.92 14.55 2.32
N ILE A 51 -12.38 15.23 3.37
CA ILE A 51 -13.63 14.90 4.07
C ILE A 51 -14.83 15.09 3.13
N ASP A 52 -14.86 16.20 2.40
CA ASP A 52 -15.91 16.54 1.44
C ASP A 52 -16.01 15.55 0.29
N ALA A 53 -14.90 14.91 -0.09
CA ALA A 53 -14.91 13.85 -1.09
C ALA A 53 -15.41 12.50 -0.58
N SER A 54 -15.65 12.35 0.73
CA SER A 54 -16.17 11.11 1.30
C SER A 54 -17.64 10.89 0.96
N LEU A 55 -18.05 9.61 0.92
CA LEU A 55 -19.46 9.23 0.71
C LEU A 55 -20.39 9.82 1.78
N ALA A 56 -19.89 10.04 3.00
CA ALA A 56 -20.67 10.66 4.08
C ALA A 56 -21.10 12.10 3.77
N ARG A 57 -20.41 12.78 2.85
CA ARG A 57 -20.72 14.14 2.38
C ARG A 57 -21.43 14.15 1.01
N SER A 58 -21.92 13.00 0.55
CA SER A 58 -22.76 12.90 -0.65
C SER A 58 -24.21 13.22 -0.31
N HIS A 59 -24.93 13.80 -1.26
CA HIS A 59 -26.39 13.96 -1.17
C HIS A 59 -27.14 12.62 -1.06
N LEU A 60 -26.54 11.53 -1.56
CA LEU A 60 -27.07 10.17 -1.44
C LEU A 60 -26.99 9.63 -0.01
N TRP A 61 -26.11 10.18 0.85
CA TRP A 61 -25.86 9.60 2.17
C TRP A 61 -27.11 9.50 3.03
N SER A 62 -27.98 10.50 2.98
CA SER A 62 -29.22 10.55 3.77
C SER A 62 -30.20 9.44 3.38
N SER A 63 -30.26 9.06 2.09
CA SER A 63 -31.20 8.05 1.58
C SER A 63 -30.76 6.60 1.85
N LEU A 64 -29.49 6.37 2.18
CA LEU A 64 -28.98 5.02 2.44
C LEU A 64 -29.46 4.46 3.78
N THR A 65 -29.80 3.17 3.81
CA THR A 65 -29.94 2.41 5.06
C THR A 65 -28.55 2.07 5.62
N LYS A 66 -28.29 2.42 6.89
CA LYS A 66 -26.99 2.16 7.53
C LYS A 66 -27.08 0.93 8.42
N ILE A 67 -26.27 -0.09 8.11
CA ILE A 67 -26.11 -1.30 8.91
C ILE A 67 -24.68 -1.32 9.44
N LYS A 68 -24.52 -1.45 10.76
CA LYS A 68 -23.21 -1.44 11.43
C LYS A 68 -22.84 -2.86 11.86
N LEU A 69 -21.74 -3.38 11.34
CA LEU A 69 -21.10 -4.58 11.86
C LEU A 69 -20.27 -4.22 13.10
N ILE A 70 -20.44 -4.96 14.19
CA ILE A 70 -19.82 -4.66 15.50
C ILE A 70 -18.68 -5.61 15.86
N GLU A 71 -18.70 -6.84 15.33
CA GLU A 71 -17.70 -7.85 15.63
C GLU A 71 -16.53 -7.81 14.63
N ASN A 72 -15.30 -7.70 15.13
CA ASN A 72 -14.10 -7.80 14.31
C ASN A 72 -13.62 -9.26 14.24
N LEU A 73 -13.98 -9.94 13.15
CA LEU A 73 -13.62 -11.35 12.95
C LEU A 73 -12.12 -11.58 12.74
N ARG A 74 -11.34 -10.57 12.33
CA ARG A 74 -9.91 -10.72 12.05
C ARG A 74 -9.10 -10.89 13.34
N SER A 75 -9.38 -10.06 14.34
CA SER A 75 -8.67 -10.04 15.62
C SER A 75 -9.46 -10.68 16.77
N ARG A 76 -10.50 -11.47 16.47
CA ARG A 76 -11.37 -12.08 17.48
C ARG A 76 -10.66 -12.96 18.52
N LEU A 77 -9.49 -13.50 18.15
CA LEU A 77 -8.68 -14.37 19.02
C LEU A 77 -7.79 -13.58 20.00
N ASP A 78 -7.75 -12.25 19.87
CA ASP A 78 -6.99 -11.34 20.72
C ASP A 78 -7.89 -10.15 21.10
N PRO A 79 -8.78 -10.32 22.11
CA PRO A 79 -9.78 -9.32 22.47
C PRO A 79 -9.19 -7.98 22.92
N ASP A 80 -8.04 -8.00 23.58
CA ASP A 80 -7.38 -6.79 24.06
C ASP A 80 -6.77 -6.00 22.90
N PHE A 81 -6.10 -6.68 21.97
CA PHE A 81 -5.66 -6.06 20.71
C PHE A 81 -6.84 -5.53 19.90
N CYS A 82 -7.94 -6.29 19.84
CA CYS A 82 -9.15 -5.85 19.16
C CYS A 82 -9.72 -4.56 19.75
N ARG A 83 -9.74 -4.44 21.09
CA ARG A 83 -10.20 -3.23 21.79
C ARG A 83 -9.28 -2.05 21.48
N TYR A 84 -7.97 -2.24 21.64
CA TYR A 84 -6.96 -1.23 21.31
C TYR A 84 -7.10 -0.73 19.87
N LEU A 85 -7.26 -1.65 18.91
CA LEU A 85 -7.41 -1.31 17.50
C LEU A 85 -8.64 -0.41 17.24
N ILE A 86 -9.76 -0.68 17.91
CA ILE A 86 -10.98 0.13 17.79
C ILE A 86 -10.78 1.52 18.37
N GLU A 87 -10.13 1.65 19.53
CA GLU A 87 -9.85 2.95 20.15
C GLU A 87 -8.86 3.78 19.31
N VAL A 88 -7.83 3.15 18.72
CA VAL A 88 -6.95 3.81 17.74
C VAL A 88 -7.76 4.32 16.55
N GLY A 89 -8.64 3.49 15.98
CA GLY A 89 -9.43 3.88 14.82
C GLY A 89 -10.50 4.94 15.12
N ASN A 90 -11.00 5.01 16.35
CA ASN A 90 -11.93 6.06 16.80
C ASN A 90 -11.20 7.36 17.19
N GLY A 91 -9.89 7.30 17.43
CA GLY A 91 -9.12 8.43 17.95
C GLY A 91 -9.41 8.73 19.42
N ASN A 92 -9.72 7.67 20.20
CA ASN A 92 -10.09 7.74 21.60
C ASN A 92 -8.97 7.29 22.56
N GLU A 93 -7.94 6.62 22.04
CA GLU A 93 -6.78 6.24 22.85
C GLU A 93 -6.25 7.47 23.61
N PRO A 94 -5.89 7.32 24.90
CA PRO A 94 -5.40 8.43 25.70
C PRO A 94 -4.25 9.12 24.98
N ILE A 95 -4.49 10.37 24.58
CA ILE A 95 -3.50 11.21 23.94
C ILE A 95 -2.40 11.45 24.99
N THR A 96 -1.17 11.06 24.66
CA THR A 96 0.01 11.43 25.42
C THR A 96 0.38 12.89 25.10
N VAL A 97 1.55 13.35 25.54
CA VAL A 97 1.97 14.73 25.26
C VAL A 97 2.02 14.97 23.72
N LYS A 98 1.44 16.08 23.25
CA LYS A 98 1.42 16.54 21.83
C LYS A 98 0.59 15.72 20.83
N ASP A 99 -0.63 15.30 21.18
CA ASP A 99 -1.54 14.62 20.23
C ASP A 99 -0.96 13.30 19.65
N MET A 100 -0.10 12.63 20.42
CA MET A 100 0.46 11.32 20.08
C MET A 100 -0.23 10.22 20.86
N ILE A 101 -0.12 8.99 20.37
CA ILE A 101 -0.57 7.78 21.07
C ILE A 101 0.63 6.95 21.47
N LYS A 102 0.50 6.25 22.60
CA LYS A 102 1.48 5.27 23.06
C LYS A 102 1.26 3.94 22.35
N ILE A 103 2.34 3.37 21.84
CA ILE A 103 2.34 2.02 21.28
C ILE A 103 2.67 1.01 22.39
N PRO A 104 1.94 -0.12 22.47
CA PRO A 104 2.26 -1.20 23.41
C PRO A 104 3.69 -1.73 23.24
N THR A 105 4.39 -1.94 24.36
CA THR A 105 5.82 -2.29 24.38
C THR A 105 6.13 -3.58 23.62
N GLU A 106 5.22 -4.55 23.66
CA GLU A 106 5.32 -5.85 22.99
C GLU A 106 5.35 -5.74 21.44
N MET A 107 4.78 -4.66 20.91
CA MET A 107 4.80 -4.38 19.47
C MET A 107 6.06 -3.60 19.06
N LEU A 108 6.83 -3.04 19.99
CA LEU A 108 7.91 -2.10 19.65
C LEU A 108 9.25 -2.81 19.40
N ILE A 109 9.95 -2.35 18.35
CA ILE A 109 11.38 -2.54 18.19
C ILE A 109 12.09 -1.35 18.83
N GLN A 110 13.04 -1.63 19.72
CA GLN A 110 13.80 -0.59 20.41
C GLN A 110 14.69 0.16 19.40
N TYR A 111 14.58 1.49 19.41
CA TYR A 111 15.41 2.33 18.55
C TYR A 111 16.76 2.61 19.21
N ASN A 112 17.83 2.21 18.52
CA ASN A 112 19.23 2.49 18.85
C ASN A 112 19.83 3.47 17.84
N ASN A 113 20.01 3.04 16.60
CA ASN A 113 20.36 3.85 15.43
C ASN A 113 19.61 3.35 14.20
N ASP A 114 19.63 4.10 13.10
CA ASP A 114 18.86 3.78 11.89
C ASP A 114 19.15 2.37 11.36
N ALA A 115 20.43 2.02 11.18
CA ALA A 115 20.85 0.78 10.55
C ALA A 115 20.52 -0.45 11.42
N ASP A 116 20.92 -0.43 12.69
CA ASP A 116 20.72 -1.56 13.60
C ASP A 116 19.23 -1.77 13.89
N SER A 117 18.48 -0.69 14.13
CA SER A 117 17.05 -0.83 14.46
C SER A 117 16.26 -1.32 13.25
N LEU A 118 16.60 -0.86 12.04
CA LEU A 118 15.98 -1.37 10.82
C LEU A 118 16.33 -2.85 10.61
N ASN A 119 17.59 -3.26 10.81
CA ASN A 119 17.97 -4.67 10.75
C ASN A 119 17.18 -5.51 11.76
N CYS A 120 17.02 -5.05 13.01
CA CYS A 120 16.18 -5.75 14.00
C CYS A 120 14.73 -5.88 13.55
N LEU A 121 14.15 -4.87 12.88
CA LEU A 121 12.82 -4.98 12.29
C LEU A 121 12.79 -6.02 11.16
N LEU A 122 13.78 -6.00 10.26
CA LEU A 122 13.89 -6.96 9.17
C LEU A 122 13.97 -8.39 9.70
N GLU A 123 14.81 -8.64 10.70
CA GLU A 123 14.97 -9.95 11.36
C GLU A 123 13.70 -10.38 12.08
N ALA A 124 13.01 -9.47 12.78
CA ALA A 124 11.78 -9.80 13.49
C ALA A 124 10.60 -10.14 12.55
N ILE A 125 10.62 -9.67 11.30
CA ILE A 125 9.56 -9.96 10.32
C ILE A 125 9.96 -11.09 9.39
N PHE A 126 11.24 -11.18 9.05
CA PHE A 126 11.76 -12.07 8.03
C PHE A 126 12.74 -13.14 8.55
N GLU A 127 12.65 -13.48 9.85
CA GLU A 127 13.46 -14.40 10.70
C GLU A 127 14.64 -15.13 10.03
N ASP A 128 14.43 -15.84 8.93
CA ASP A 128 15.51 -16.38 8.10
C ASP A 128 15.28 -16.13 6.60
N ILE A 129 15.82 -15.00 6.11
CA ILE A 129 15.72 -14.63 4.70
C ILE A 129 16.31 -15.71 3.78
N SER A 130 17.32 -16.45 4.25
CA SER A 130 18.04 -17.44 3.46
C SER A 130 17.22 -18.71 3.19
N ASN A 131 16.25 -19.02 4.07
CA ASN A 131 15.40 -20.21 3.96
C ASN A 131 14.08 -19.98 3.20
N TYR A 132 13.77 -18.75 2.75
CA TYR A 132 12.52 -18.47 2.03
C TYR A 132 12.37 -19.20 0.69
N SER A 133 13.47 -19.64 0.08
CA SER A 133 13.42 -20.46 -1.13
C SER A 133 12.58 -21.73 -0.93
N ASN A 134 12.47 -22.22 0.30
CA ASN A 134 11.74 -23.43 0.68
C ASN A 134 10.32 -23.16 1.22
N ASN A 135 9.99 -21.94 1.67
CA ASN A 135 8.67 -21.61 2.25
C ASN A 135 8.05 -20.31 1.68
N LEU A 136 7.63 -20.38 0.42
CA LEU A 136 7.03 -19.27 -0.32
C LEU A 136 5.70 -18.75 0.29
N ILE A 137 4.96 -19.60 1.01
CA ILE A 137 3.64 -19.24 1.55
C ILE A 137 3.79 -18.27 2.72
N GLU A 138 4.72 -18.54 3.63
CA GLU A 138 5.00 -17.66 4.77
C GLU A 138 5.48 -16.28 4.30
N MET A 139 6.43 -16.26 3.35
CA MET A 139 6.94 -15.02 2.76
C MET A 139 5.83 -14.11 2.24
N THR A 140 4.83 -14.67 1.55
CA THR A 140 3.75 -13.86 0.97
C THR A 140 2.79 -13.28 2.00
N ASN A 141 2.73 -13.84 3.20
CA ASN A 141 1.90 -13.33 4.28
C ASN A 141 2.67 -12.43 5.26
N GLN A 142 3.91 -12.08 4.93
CA GLN A 142 4.74 -11.13 5.64
C GLN A 142 4.93 -9.88 4.78
N ALA A 143 4.94 -8.72 5.42
CA ALA A 143 5.30 -7.47 4.77
C ALA A 143 5.73 -6.41 5.78
N ILE A 144 6.54 -5.45 5.30
CA ILE A 144 6.77 -4.20 6.01
C ILE A 144 5.89 -3.10 5.40
N LEU A 145 5.20 -2.37 6.26
CA LEU A 145 4.31 -1.29 5.90
C LEU A 145 4.96 0.05 6.25
N THR A 146 4.92 0.98 5.31
CA THR A 146 5.45 2.33 5.51
C THR A 146 4.44 3.40 5.08
N PRO A 147 4.54 4.64 5.59
CA PRO A 147 3.65 5.72 5.14
C PRO A 147 3.90 6.15 3.68
N LYS A 148 5.15 6.17 3.22
CA LYS A 148 5.58 6.77 1.94
C LYS A 148 6.32 5.77 1.04
N ASN A 149 6.24 5.98 -0.29
CA ASN A 149 6.90 5.11 -1.28
C ASN A 149 8.43 5.09 -1.14
N HIS A 150 9.08 6.22 -0.84
CA HIS A 150 10.56 6.25 -0.74
C HIS A 150 11.09 5.18 0.24
N SER A 151 10.46 5.05 1.42
CA SER A 151 10.87 4.07 2.43
C SER A 151 10.53 2.63 1.99
N VAL A 152 9.51 2.45 1.15
CA VAL A 152 9.22 1.14 0.54
C VAL A 152 10.37 0.74 -0.38
N ASP A 153 10.83 1.67 -1.21
CA ASP A 153 11.87 1.40 -2.20
C ASP A 153 13.22 1.15 -1.51
N GLU A 154 13.55 1.92 -0.47
CA GLU A 154 14.72 1.71 0.40
C GLU A 154 14.71 0.30 1.05
N ILE A 155 13.62 -0.08 1.71
CA ILE A 155 13.52 -1.38 2.38
C ILE A 155 13.60 -2.52 1.36
N ASN A 156 12.90 -2.40 0.24
CA ASN A 156 12.93 -3.43 -0.81
C ASN A 156 14.34 -3.60 -1.39
N ALA A 157 15.10 -2.50 -1.57
CA ALA A 157 16.49 -2.54 -2.03
C ALA A 157 17.41 -3.25 -1.02
N ILE A 158 17.24 -3.01 0.28
CA ILE A 158 18.02 -3.70 1.32
C ILE A 158 17.71 -5.20 1.34
N ILE A 159 16.41 -5.57 1.25
CA ILE A 159 16.00 -6.97 1.38
C ILE A 159 16.41 -7.78 0.14
N ILE A 160 16.30 -7.24 -1.08
CA ILE A 160 16.63 -7.99 -2.29
C ILE A 160 18.12 -8.37 -2.36
N GLU A 161 19.00 -7.54 -1.80
CA GLU A 161 20.44 -7.86 -1.68
C GLU A 161 20.66 -9.09 -0.80
N LYS A 162 19.97 -9.16 0.35
CA LYS A 162 20.03 -10.29 1.29
C LYS A 162 19.26 -11.53 0.81
N PHE A 163 18.33 -11.37 -0.12
CA PHE A 163 17.48 -12.46 -0.61
C PHE A 163 18.31 -13.51 -1.38
N PRO A 164 18.06 -14.82 -1.20
CA PRO A 164 18.86 -15.86 -1.85
C PRO A 164 18.64 -15.92 -3.36
N GLY A 165 19.68 -16.41 -4.07
CA GLY A 165 19.66 -16.65 -5.51
C GLY A 165 20.31 -15.53 -6.33
N ASP A 166 20.48 -15.81 -7.62
CA ASP A 166 21.18 -14.93 -8.54
C ASP A 166 20.35 -13.69 -8.89
N MET A 167 21.00 -12.53 -8.84
CA MET A 167 20.40 -11.25 -9.20
C MET A 167 20.21 -11.16 -10.72
N VAL A 168 18.98 -10.86 -11.13
CA VAL A 168 18.63 -10.52 -12.51
C VAL A 168 18.30 -9.04 -12.58
N ARG A 169 18.92 -8.35 -13.52
CA ARG A 169 18.77 -6.91 -13.73
C ARG A 169 18.04 -6.62 -15.04
N TYR A 170 17.05 -5.76 -14.97
CA TYR A 170 16.31 -5.27 -16.13
C TYR A 170 16.31 -3.75 -16.18
N TYR A 171 16.93 -3.18 -17.20
CA TYR A 171 16.84 -1.75 -17.50
C TYR A 171 15.58 -1.43 -18.31
N SER A 172 14.98 -0.27 -18.08
CA SER A 172 13.89 0.23 -18.90
C SER A 172 14.41 0.78 -20.23
N PHE A 173 13.50 0.98 -21.18
CA PHE A 173 13.77 1.78 -22.37
C PHE A 173 12.96 3.06 -22.25
N ASP A 174 13.65 4.19 -22.10
CA ASP A 174 13.03 5.49 -21.88
C ASP A 174 13.14 6.32 -23.16
N GLU A 175 12.01 6.82 -23.64
CA GLU A 175 11.89 7.59 -24.88
C GLU A 175 11.30 8.96 -24.56
N THR A 176 11.97 10.05 -24.94
CA THR A 176 11.40 11.40 -24.89
C THR A 176 10.20 11.52 -25.84
N ILE A 177 9.30 12.47 -25.58
CA ILE A 177 8.25 12.80 -26.55
C ILE A 177 8.86 13.41 -27.83
N ASP A 178 9.84 14.30 -27.68
CA ASP A 178 10.64 14.82 -28.79
C ASP A 178 11.95 14.04 -28.91
N THR A 179 12.05 13.19 -29.94
CA THR A 179 13.21 12.34 -30.18
C THR A 179 14.51 13.11 -30.40
N SER A 180 14.45 14.40 -30.74
CA SER A 180 15.64 15.23 -30.93
C SER A 180 16.39 15.51 -29.61
N GLU A 181 15.71 15.39 -28.47
CA GLU A 181 16.25 15.66 -27.13
C GLU A 181 16.74 14.39 -26.40
N GLN A 182 16.53 13.20 -26.99
CA GLN A 182 16.79 11.90 -26.36
C GLN A 182 18.21 11.80 -25.79
N GLY A 183 19.23 12.05 -26.62
CA GLY A 183 20.63 11.86 -26.23
C GLY A 183 21.16 12.83 -25.17
N VAL A 184 20.43 13.94 -24.90
CA VAL A 184 20.82 14.94 -23.90
C VAL A 184 20.18 14.64 -22.54
N ILE A 185 19.03 13.97 -22.53
CA ILE A 185 18.16 13.85 -21.35
C ILE A 185 18.06 12.41 -20.85
N GLU A 186 18.55 11.40 -21.58
CA GLU A 186 18.42 9.97 -21.23
C GLU A 186 18.88 9.65 -19.80
N ASP A 187 20.08 10.09 -19.40
CA ASP A 187 20.60 9.87 -18.04
C ASP A 187 19.71 10.50 -16.97
N PHE A 188 19.12 11.68 -17.26
CA PHE A 188 18.18 12.32 -16.36
C PHE A 188 16.87 11.53 -16.26
N LEU A 189 16.32 11.04 -17.38
CA LEU A 189 15.10 10.22 -17.38
C LEU A 189 15.28 8.95 -16.55
N ASN A 190 16.45 8.32 -16.62
CA ASN A 190 16.77 7.10 -15.86
C ASN A 190 16.71 7.33 -14.33
N THR A 191 16.92 8.57 -13.85
CA THR A 191 16.77 8.91 -12.42
C THR A 191 15.31 9.10 -11.99
N LEU A 192 14.40 9.36 -12.92
CA LEU A 192 13.00 9.64 -12.62
C LEU A 192 12.23 8.35 -12.34
N THR A 193 11.55 8.28 -11.20
CA THR A 193 10.60 7.20 -10.87
C THR A 193 9.31 7.80 -10.30
N PRO A 194 8.50 8.45 -11.16
CA PRO A 194 7.24 9.05 -10.72
C PRO A 194 6.23 8.00 -10.28
N SER A 195 5.20 8.44 -9.55
CA SER A 195 4.18 7.54 -8.98
C SER A 195 3.50 6.69 -10.05
N GLY A 196 3.51 5.37 -9.87
CA GLY A 196 2.85 4.43 -10.80
C GLY A 196 3.69 4.02 -12.01
N LEU A 197 4.87 4.63 -12.22
CA LEU A 197 5.87 4.11 -13.16
C LEU A 197 6.79 3.10 -12.46
N PRO A 198 7.20 2.02 -13.15
CA PRO A 198 8.26 1.15 -12.66
C PRO A 198 9.61 1.89 -12.66
N PRO A 199 10.56 1.46 -11.80
CA PRO A 199 11.91 2.01 -11.79
C PRO A 199 12.63 1.73 -13.12
N HIS A 200 13.61 2.58 -13.45
CA HIS A 200 14.48 2.35 -14.60
C HIS A 200 15.24 1.03 -14.44
N GLU A 201 15.93 0.87 -13.31
CA GLU A 201 16.61 -0.36 -12.93
C GLU A 201 15.69 -1.22 -12.05
N LEU A 202 15.39 -2.43 -12.52
CA LEU A 202 14.63 -3.42 -11.77
C LEU A 202 15.52 -4.61 -11.42
N LEU A 203 15.78 -4.76 -10.11
CA LEU A 203 16.58 -5.86 -9.53
C LEU A 203 15.64 -6.93 -8.96
N LEU A 204 15.78 -8.16 -9.44
CA LEU A 204 14.93 -9.29 -9.06
C LEU A 204 15.77 -10.53 -8.80
N LYS A 205 15.27 -11.39 -7.92
CA LYS A 205 15.81 -12.73 -7.67
C LYS A 205 14.72 -13.77 -7.79
N LYS A 206 15.08 -15.01 -8.12
CA LYS A 206 14.09 -16.09 -8.24
C LYS A 206 13.37 -16.24 -6.91
N ASN A 207 12.06 -16.44 -6.94
CA ASN A 207 11.19 -16.53 -5.76
C ASN A 207 10.94 -15.23 -4.99
N CYS A 208 11.44 -14.06 -5.42
CA CYS A 208 11.11 -12.81 -4.73
C CYS A 208 9.61 -12.43 -4.94
N PRO A 209 8.97 -11.78 -3.94
CA PRO A 209 7.63 -11.26 -4.07
C PRO A 209 7.65 -9.93 -4.83
N ILE A 210 6.73 -9.81 -5.79
CA ILE A 210 6.52 -8.60 -6.58
C ILE A 210 5.05 -8.19 -6.53
N MET A 211 4.75 -6.96 -6.92
CA MET A 211 3.39 -6.42 -6.99
C MET A 211 3.17 -5.75 -8.34
N LEU A 212 2.03 -6.00 -8.97
CA LEU A 212 1.62 -5.31 -10.19
C LEU A 212 1.31 -3.84 -9.94
N LEU A 213 1.78 -2.99 -10.85
CA LEU A 213 1.58 -1.54 -10.82
C LEU A 213 0.35 -1.09 -11.63
N ARG A 214 -0.16 -1.94 -12.52
CA ARG A 214 -1.29 -1.64 -13.41
C ARG A 214 -2.22 -2.83 -13.60
N ASN A 215 -3.43 -2.53 -14.07
CA ASN A 215 -4.36 -3.53 -14.53
C ASN A 215 -3.89 -4.05 -15.90
N ILE A 216 -3.64 -5.35 -16.01
CA ILE A 216 -3.30 -6.03 -17.26
C ILE A 216 -4.51 -6.83 -17.73
N ASN A 217 -5.06 -7.66 -16.85
CA ASN A 217 -6.19 -8.52 -17.16
C ASN A 217 -7.00 -8.79 -15.88
N HIS A 218 -8.15 -8.14 -15.78
CA HIS A 218 -8.98 -8.22 -14.57
C HIS A 218 -9.63 -9.60 -14.38
N SER A 219 -10.07 -10.25 -15.46
CA SER A 219 -10.69 -11.58 -15.37
C SER A 219 -9.70 -12.65 -14.92
N GLU A 220 -8.42 -12.44 -15.19
CA GLU A 220 -7.34 -13.35 -14.80
C GLU A 220 -6.71 -13.02 -13.43
N GLY A 221 -7.23 -11.98 -12.75
CA GLY A 221 -6.72 -11.52 -11.45
C GLY A 221 -5.43 -10.69 -11.54
N LEU A 222 -5.06 -10.19 -12.72
CA LEU A 222 -3.88 -9.33 -12.94
C LEU A 222 -4.26 -7.85 -12.85
N CYS A 223 -4.55 -7.40 -11.63
CA CYS A 223 -4.92 -6.02 -11.31
C CYS A 223 -3.79 -5.28 -10.58
N ASN A 224 -3.82 -3.95 -10.58
CA ASN A 224 -2.92 -3.13 -9.77
C ASN A 224 -3.01 -3.54 -8.28
N GLY A 225 -1.87 -3.80 -7.66
CA GLY A 225 -1.77 -4.27 -6.28
C GLY A 225 -1.73 -5.80 -6.13
N THR A 226 -1.97 -6.56 -7.20
CA THR A 226 -1.87 -8.03 -7.14
C THR A 226 -0.44 -8.43 -6.82
N ARG A 227 -0.26 -9.21 -5.75
CA ARG A 227 1.04 -9.77 -5.36
C ARG A 227 1.30 -11.08 -6.13
N LEU A 228 2.53 -11.23 -6.59
CA LEU A 228 3.02 -12.38 -7.32
C LEU A 228 4.35 -12.84 -6.73
N ILE A 229 4.77 -14.06 -7.07
CA ILE A 229 6.12 -14.57 -6.82
C ILE A 229 6.80 -14.79 -8.17
N CYS A 230 8.01 -14.25 -8.36
CA CYS A 230 8.82 -14.51 -9.55
C CYS A 230 9.24 -16.00 -9.61
N CYS A 231 8.91 -16.68 -10.71
CA CYS A 231 9.30 -18.08 -10.92
C CYS A 231 10.52 -18.19 -11.84
N ASN A 232 10.53 -17.51 -12.98
CA ASN A 232 11.64 -17.49 -13.93
C ASN A 232 11.73 -16.15 -14.67
N PHE A 233 12.90 -15.90 -15.24
CA PHE A 233 13.24 -14.66 -15.92
C PHE A 233 13.63 -14.93 -17.36
N ASN A 234 12.98 -14.25 -18.30
CA ASN A 234 13.38 -14.20 -19.70
C ASN A 234 13.55 -12.73 -20.14
N ARG A 235 14.17 -12.50 -21.30
CA ARG A 235 14.48 -11.14 -21.79
C ARG A 235 13.27 -10.18 -21.78
N ASN A 236 12.11 -10.65 -22.26
CA ASN A 236 10.93 -9.81 -22.48
C ASN A 236 9.69 -10.24 -21.68
N VAL A 237 9.81 -11.30 -20.87
CA VAL A 237 8.69 -11.89 -20.11
C VAL A 237 9.21 -12.38 -18.76
N ILE A 238 8.48 -12.05 -17.69
CA ILE A 238 8.67 -12.64 -16.36
C ILE A 238 7.57 -13.67 -16.14
N ASP A 239 7.98 -14.89 -15.82
CA ASP A 239 7.09 -15.96 -15.38
C ASP A 239 6.88 -15.84 -13.88
N ALA A 240 5.62 -15.68 -13.46
CA ALA A 240 5.26 -15.43 -12.08
C ALA A 240 4.03 -16.23 -11.65
N LYS A 241 3.80 -16.32 -10.35
CA LYS A 241 2.64 -17.02 -9.76
C LYS A 241 1.88 -16.10 -8.83
N ILE A 242 0.56 -16.04 -8.96
CA ILE A 242 -0.30 -15.26 -8.06
C ILE A 242 -0.22 -15.81 -6.63
N SER A 243 0.09 -14.96 -5.67
CA SER A 243 0.29 -15.37 -4.27
C SER A 243 -0.95 -15.24 -3.38
N VAL A 244 -1.88 -14.36 -3.74
CA VAL A 244 -3.03 -13.97 -2.91
C VAL A 244 -4.35 -13.93 -3.71
N GLY A 245 -5.48 -14.00 -3.00
CA GLY A 245 -6.81 -13.86 -3.59
C GLY A 245 -7.34 -15.12 -4.30
N HIS A 246 -8.45 -14.97 -5.02
CA HIS A 246 -9.17 -16.08 -5.67
C HIS A 246 -8.35 -16.82 -6.73
N HIS A 247 -7.42 -16.13 -7.38
CA HIS A 247 -6.55 -16.69 -8.41
C HIS A 247 -5.21 -17.21 -7.85
N LYS A 248 -5.07 -17.35 -6.53
CA LYS A 248 -3.85 -17.85 -5.88
C LYS A 248 -3.41 -19.16 -6.52
N GLY A 249 -2.12 -19.23 -6.84
CA GLY A 249 -1.50 -20.41 -7.41
C GLY A 249 -1.42 -20.41 -8.94
N LYS A 250 -2.16 -19.54 -9.62
CA LYS A 250 -2.16 -19.43 -11.08
C LYS A 250 -0.81 -18.90 -11.58
N ARG A 251 -0.24 -19.58 -12.57
CA ARG A 251 0.98 -19.16 -13.27
C ARG A 251 0.62 -18.18 -14.38
N VAL A 252 1.37 -17.10 -14.48
CA VAL A 252 1.10 -15.95 -15.35
C VAL A 252 2.39 -15.41 -15.94
N PHE A 253 2.29 -14.71 -17.07
CA PHE A 253 3.43 -14.15 -17.78
C PHE A 253 3.27 -12.63 -17.87
N ILE A 254 4.24 -11.91 -17.32
CA ILE A 254 4.24 -10.45 -17.28
C ILE A 254 5.17 -9.94 -18.38
N PRO A 255 4.64 -9.31 -19.44
CA PRO A 255 5.46 -8.71 -20.49
C PRO A 255 5.97 -7.33 -20.08
N ARG A 256 6.98 -6.84 -20.79
CA ARG A 256 7.31 -5.41 -20.81
C ARG A 256 6.20 -4.65 -21.52
N ILE A 257 5.77 -3.52 -20.95
CA ILE A 257 4.76 -2.65 -21.54
C ILE A 257 5.23 -1.19 -21.52
N PRO A 258 4.82 -0.37 -22.50
CA PRO A 258 5.09 1.06 -22.47
C PRO A 258 4.19 1.78 -21.45
N PHE A 259 4.79 2.66 -20.68
CA PHE A 259 4.15 3.61 -19.77
C PHE A 259 4.23 4.98 -20.40
N LEU A 260 3.07 5.56 -20.70
CA LEU A 260 2.96 6.92 -21.18
C LEU A 260 2.75 7.87 -19.99
N PRO A 261 3.27 9.10 -20.05
CA PRO A 261 3.04 10.10 -19.02
C PRO A 261 1.55 10.46 -18.99
N ASP A 262 1.01 10.69 -17.80
CA ASP A 262 -0.31 11.31 -17.68
C ASP A 262 -0.14 12.81 -17.92
N ILE A 263 -0.77 13.33 -18.98
CA ILE A 263 -0.63 14.72 -19.44
C ILE A 263 -1.05 15.73 -18.35
N ASN A 264 -1.86 15.28 -17.37
CA ASN A 264 -2.42 16.12 -16.32
C ASN A 264 -1.64 16.11 -15.00
N GLU A 265 -0.66 15.22 -14.83
CA GLU A 265 0.20 15.26 -13.65
C GLU A 265 1.37 16.22 -13.93
N ASN A 266 1.59 17.19 -13.04
CA ASN A 266 2.70 18.15 -13.06
C ASN A 266 4.09 17.47 -12.84
N ASN A 267 4.29 16.28 -13.42
CA ASN A 267 5.45 15.42 -13.25
C ASN A 267 6.49 15.74 -14.34
N GLY A 268 7.07 16.94 -14.29
CA GLY A 268 8.29 17.27 -15.02
C GLY A 268 8.26 16.97 -16.53
N PHE A 269 9.39 16.45 -17.04
CA PHE A 269 9.59 16.17 -18.46
C PHE A 269 8.78 14.94 -18.90
N PRO A 270 7.87 15.06 -19.88
CA PRO A 270 7.06 13.93 -20.28
C PRO A 270 7.90 12.94 -21.12
N PHE A 271 7.91 11.67 -20.72
CA PHE A 271 8.63 10.60 -21.40
C PHE A 271 7.88 9.27 -21.30
N LYS A 272 8.13 8.39 -22.27
CA LYS A 272 7.60 7.03 -22.32
C LYS A 272 8.63 6.07 -21.73
N ARG A 273 8.22 5.24 -20.76
CA ARG A 273 9.07 4.18 -20.18
C ARG A 273 8.56 2.80 -20.56
N THR A 274 9.35 1.98 -21.23
CA THR A 274 9.00 0.58 -21.53
C THR A 274 9.69 -0.37 -20.56
N GLN A 275 8.91 -0.99 -19.68
CA GLN A 275 9.41 -1.84 -18.59
C GLN A 275 8.34 -2.84 -18.12
N PHE A 276 8.73 -3.84 -17.32
CA PHE A 276 7.75 -4.69 -16.63
C PHE A 276 6.92 -3.88 -15.63
N SER A 277 5.61 -4.12 -15.61
CA SER A 277 4.65 -3.37 -14.78
C SER A 277 4.60 -3.84 -13.33
N ILE A 278 5.77 -4.01 -12.72
CA ILE A 278 5.94 -4.61 -11.40
C ILE A 278 6.94 -3.82 -10.55
N LYS A 279 6.87 -4.03 -9.24
CA LYS A 279 7.92 -3.68 -8.29
C LYS A 279 8.07 -4.74 -7.22
N LEU A 280 9.19 -4.74 -6.49
CA LEU A 280 9.38 -5.59 -5.31
C LEU A 280 8.29 -5.32 -4.26
N SER A 281 7.94 -6.36 -3.50
CA SER A 281 6.81 -6.35 -2.58
C SER A 281 7.11 -7.03 -1.24
N PHE A 282 8.35 -6.90 -0.73
CA PHE A 282 8.65 -7.19 0.67
C PHE A 282 8.10 -6.09 1.58
N ALA A 283 8.24 -4.84 1.14
CA ALA A 283 7.58 -3.68 1.70
C ALA A 283 6.50 -3.12 0.77
N MET A 284 5.50 -2.45 1.34
CA MET A 284 4.49 -1.69 0.61
C MET A 284 3.98 -0.52 1.45
N THR A 285 3.31 0.44 0.82
CA THR A 285 2.71 1.53 1.58
C THR A 285 1.50 1.03 2.37
N ILE A 286 1.24 1.66 3.52
CA ILE A 286 0.07 1.37 4.35
C ILE A 286 -1.23 1.44 3.51
N ASN A 287 -1.36 2.43 2.63
CA ASN A 287 -2.52 2.59 1.76
C ASN A 287 -2.72 1.39 0.81
N LYS A 288 -1.63 0.81 0.28
CA LYS A 288 -1.69 -0.38 -0.59
C LYS A 288 -2.00 -1.68 0.18
N SER A 289 -1.73 -1.71 1.48
CA SER A 289 -2.06 -2.85 2.34
C SER A 289 -3.55 -2.94 2.70
N GLN A 290 -4.32 -1.86 2.50
CA GLN A 290 -5.73 -1.82 2.86
C GLN A 290 -6.52 -2.97 2.20
N GLY A 291 -7.29 -3.69 3.02
CA GLY A 291 -8.04 -4.87 2.61
C GLY A 291 -7.28 -6.20 2.73
N GLN A 292 -5.95 -6.19 2.87
CA GLN A 292 -5.15 -7.40 3.02
C GLN A 292 -5.12 -7.89 4.48
N THR A 293 -4.91 -9.19 4.68
CA THR A 293 -4.63 -9.79 6.00
C THR A 293 -3.26 -10.45 5.93
N LEU A 294 -2.40 -10.17 6.90
CA LEU A 294 -1.02 -10.62 6.97
C LEU A 294 -0.80 -11.41 8.27
N ASN A 295 0.14 -12.36 8.23
CA ASN A 295 0.49 -13.20 9.38
C ASN A 295 1.54 -12.52 10.28
N SER A 296 2.47 -11.79 9.69
CA SER A 296 3.41 -10.92 10.41
C SER A 296 3.55 -9.59 9.68
N VAL A 297 3.54 -8.50 10.44
CA VAL A 297 3.49 -7.13 9.92
C VAL A 297 4.56 -6.29 10.58
N GLY A 298 5.55 -5.87 9.81
CA GLY A 298 6.44 -4.79 10.20
C GLY A 298 5.79 -3.45 9.90
N ILE A 299 5.89 -2.48 10.80
CA ILE A 299 5.48 -1.10 10.56
C ILE A 299 6.70 -0.23 10.78
N TYR A 300 7.25 0.32 9.70
CA TYR A 300 8.39 1.23 9.78
C TYR A 300 7.92 2.67 9.61
N LEU A 301 8.12 3.47 10.65
CA LEU A 301 7.75 4.88 10.72
C LEU A 301 9.04 5.73 10.83
N PRO A 302 9.78 5.93 9.71
CA PRO A 302 10.88 6.91 9.68
C PRO A 302 10.36 8.33 9.88
N GLU A 303 9.11 8.55 9.49
CA GLU A 303 8.30 9.72 9.78
C GLU A 303 6.92 9.24 10.29
N PRO A 304 6.22 10.04 11.11
CA PRO A 304 4.86 9.72 11.52
C PRO A 304 3.90 9.57 10.34
N VAL A 305 2.80 8.86 10.56
CA VAL A 305 1.68 8.83 9.62
C VAL A 305 1.14 10.24 9.37
N PHE A 306 0.64 10.48 8.15
CA PHE A 306 0.25 11.81 7.69
C PHE A 306 -1.19 11.91 7.20
N SER A 307 -1.94 10.80 7.20
CA SER A 307 -3.32 10.75 6.70
C SER A 307 -4.25 10.05 7.66
N HIS A 308 -5.54 10.41 7.55
CA HIS A 308 -6.63 9.82 8.32
C HIS A 308 -6.60 8.29 8.30
N GLY A 309 -6.68 7.67 9.48
CA GLY A 309 -6.86 6.23 9.60
C GLY A 309 -5.65 5.39 9.15
N GLN A 310 -4.52 6.02 8.79
CA GLN A 310 -3.37 5.32 8.25
C GLN A 310 -2.77 4.37 9.29
N LEU A 311 -2.57 4.82 10.54
CA LEU A 311 -2.08 3.95 11.60
C LEU A 311 -3.04 2.78 11.90
N TYR A 312 -4.34 3.06 11.97
CA TYR A 312 -5.38 2.03 12.11
C TYR A 312 -5.33 1.01 10.97
N VAL A 313 -5.17 1.44 9.72
CA VAL A 313 -5.03 0.54 8.57
C VAL A 313 -3.80 -0.36 8.75
N ALA A 314 -2.66 0.19 9.15
CA ALA A 314 -1.43 -0.57 9.36
C ALA A 314 -1.60 -1.66 10.43
N LEU A 315 -2.10 -1.28 11.61
CA LEU A 315 -2.32 -2.20 12.73
C LEU A 315 -3.36 -3.28 12.40
N SER A 316 -4.46 -2.89 11.73
CA SER A 316 -5.55 -3.81 11.40
C SER A 316 -5.20 -4.87 10.35
N ARG A 317 -3.97 -4.89 9.81
CA ARG A 317 -3.53 -5.94 8.87
C ARG A 317 -3.20 -7.27 9.57
N ALA A 318 -2.82 -7.22 10.84
CA ALA A 318 -2.50 -8.40 11.63
C ALA A 318 -3.72 -8.97 12.37
N LYS A 319 -3.60 -10.21 12.84
CA LYS A 319 -4.64 -10.89 13.63
C LYS A 319 -4.48 -10.68 15.14
N THR A 320 -3.24 -10.52 15.61
CA THR A 320 -2.89 -10.44 17.03
C THR A 320 -1.78 -9.40 17.24
N ALA A 321 -1.65 -8.86 18.44
CA ALA A 321 -0.59 -7.91 18.79
C ALA A 321 0.82 -8.49 18.54
N ASN A 322 1.03 -9.77 18.88
CA ASN A 322 2.31 -10.45 18.72
C ASN A 322 2.81 -10.56 17.27
N SER A 323 1.89 -10.44 16.30
CA SER A 323 2.20 -10.47 14.88
C SER A 323 2.63 -9.11 14.33
N ILE A 324 2.74 -8.09 15.18
CA ILE A 324 3.10 -6.73 14.79
C ILE A 324 4.45 -6.37 15.40
N LYS A 325 5.33 -5.80 14.58
CA LYS A 325 6.55 -5.14 15.05
C LYS A 325 6.64 -3.74 14.46
N ILE A 326 6.79 -2.74 15.31
CA ILE A 326 6.77 -1.33 14.97
C ILE A 326 8.11 -0.71 15.31
N LEU A 327 8.75 -0.13 14.31
CA LEU A 327 9.95 0.68 14.47
C LEU A 327 9.59 2.14 14.23
N ILE A 328 9.78 2.96 15.26
CA ILE A 328 9.54 4.40 15.21
C ILE A 328 10.90 5.09 15.27
N ARG A 329 11.22 5.90 14.26
CA ARG A 329 12.41 6.75 14.29
C ARG A 329 12.13 7.98 15.17
N PRO A 330 12.92 8.24 16.22
CA PRO A 330 12.76 9.45 17.03
C PRO A 330 13.01 10.70 16.20
N THR A 331 12.17 11.72 16.36
CA THR A 331 12.42 13.04 15.79
C THR A 331 13.41 13.81 16.66
N THR A 332 14.40 14.46 16.03
CA THR A 332 15.50 15.21 16.67
C THR A 332 15.05 16.34 17.63
N ILE A 333 13.78 16.72 17.57
CA ILE A 333 13.20 17.86 18.30
C ILE A 333 12.69 17.45 19.69
N ASP A 334 12.44 16.17 19.95
CA ASP A 334 11.78 15.73 21.18
C ASP A 334 12.54 14.60 21.88
N ASN A 335 13.14 14.94 23.02
CA ASN A 335 13.79 14.03 23.96
C ASN A 335 12.80 13.11 24.71
N TYR A 336 11.60 12.86 24.17
CA TYR A 336 10.54 12.11 24.85
C TYR A 336 10.01 10.93 24.04
N GLU A 337 9.85 9.81 24.77
CA GLU A 337 9.08 8.61 24.46
C GLU A 337 9.29 8.00 23.07
N LYS A 338 10.35 7.18 22.95
CA LYS A 338 10.65 6.28 21.80
C LYS A 338 9.49 5.33 21.42
N ASN A 339 8.39 5.33 22.18
CA ASN A 339 7.23 4.47 22.07
C ASN A 339 5.94 5.21 21.65
N CYS A 340 6.04 6.48 21.24
CA CYS A 340 4.88 7.28 20.83
C CYS A 340 4.89 7.64 19.33
N THR A 341 3.72 7.75 18.72
CA THR A 341 3.57 8.22 17.33
C THR A 341 2.25 8.96 17.12
N LYS A 342 2.13 9.70 16.01
CA LYS A 342 0.90 10.41 15.68
C LYS A 342 -0.21 9.43 15.28
N ASN A 343 -1.43 9.73 15.69
CA ASN A 343 -2.63 9.09 15.17
C ASN A 343 -3.56 10.15 14.58
N ILE A 344 -3.80 10.10 13.27
CA ILE A 344 -4.63 11.09 12.59
C ILE A 344 -6.02 10.50 12.40
N VAL A 345 -6.99 11.03 13.15
CA VAL A 345 -8.40 10.67 13.03
C VAL A 345 -9.20 11.96 12.84
N TYR A 346 -9.99 12.02 11.77
CA TYR A 346 -10.85 13.17 11.49
C TYR A 346 -12.19 12.84 12.10
N LYS A 347 -12.65 13.72 13.00
CA LYS A 347 -14.00 13.65 13.56
C LYS A 347 -14.97 14.29 12.58
N ASP A 348 -16.15 13.70 12.46
CA ASP A 348 -17.22 14.16 11.57
C ASP A 348 -17.86 15.48 12.02
#